data_AF-A0A533SRV1-F1
#
_entry.id   AF-A0A533SRV1-F1
#
_cell.length_a   1.000
_cell.length_b   1.000
_cell.length_c   1.000
_cell.angle_alpha   90.00
_cell.angle_beta   90.00
_cell.angle_gamma   90.00
#
_symmetry.space_group_name_H-M   'P 1'
#
loop_
_entity.id
_entity.type
_entity.pdbx_description
1 polymer ?
#
loop_
_entity_poly.entity_id
_entity_poly.type
_entity_poly.pdbx_seq_one_letter_code
_entity_poly.pdbx_strand_id
1 'polypeptide(L)'
;MKKTTRQIQVGGVSIGGGAPCSVQSMCNTDTRDDVATVEQIGALAEAGCELVRCAVLDMDAAEALGPIKAGCPIPLIADIHFD
;
A
#
# COMPACT_ATOMS: atom_id res chain seq x y z
N MET A 1 14.55 -6.54 -22.68
CA MET A 1 13.09 -6.53 -22.87
C MET A 1 12.42 -6.98 -21.57
N LYS A 2 11.28 -6.40 -21.19
CA LYS A 2 10.50 -6.87 -20.04
C LYS A 2 10.04 -8.32 -20.30
N LYS A 3 10.14 -9.19 -19.29
CA LYS A 3 9.62 -10.56 -19.37
C LYS A 3 8.09 -10.50 -19.42
N THR A 4 7.48 -11.22 -20.34
CA THR A 4 6.01 -11.38 -20.35
C THR A 4 5.60 -12.23 -19.15
N THR A 5 4.78 -11.64 -18.28
CA THR A 5 4.22 -12.28 -17.09
C THR A 5 2.70 -12.24 -17.15
N ARG A 6 2.02 -13.08 -16.37
CA ARG A 6 0.57 -12.96 -16.15
C ARG A 6 0.26 -11.56 -15.59
N GLN A 7 -0.75 -10.89 -16.12
CA GLN A 7 -1.23 -9.63 -15.56
C GLN A 7 -2.15 -9.88 -14.36
N ILE A 8 -1.99 -9.08 -13.32
CA ILE A 8 -2.87 -9.01 -12.14
C ILE A 8 -3.35 -7.57 -11.92
N GLN A 9 -4.37 -7.41 -11.09
CA GLN A 9 -4.86 -6.11 -10.62
C GLN A 9 -4.64 -5.98 -9.12
N VAL A 10 -4.09 -4.86 -8.67
CA VAL A 10 -4.03 -4.46 -7.26
C VAL A 10 -4.83 -3.17 -7.12
N GLY A 11 -6.06 -3.27 -6.63
CA GLY A 11 -7.03 -2.19 -6.76
C GLY A 11 -7.24 -1.83 -8.24
N GLY A 12 -6.93 -0.57 -8.61
CA GLY A 12 -6.97 -0.09 -10.00
C GLY A 12 -5.65 -0.18 -10.77
N VAL A 13 -4.58 -0.72 -10.18
CA VAL A 13 -3.24 -0.76 -10.78
C VAL A 13 -2.97 -2.11 -11.44
N SER A 14 -2.63 -2.09 -12.73
CA SER A 14 -2.25 -3.29 -13.49
C SER A 14 -0.77 -3.62 -13.31
N ILE A 15 -0.46 -4.85 -12.89
CA ILE A 15 0.93 -5.32 -12.68
C ILE A 15 1.19 -6.54 -13.57
N GLY A 16 2.33 -6.53 -14.27
CA GLY A 16 2.70 -7.60 -15.22
C GLY A 16 2.04 -7.43 -16.59
N GLY A 17 2.12 -8.44 -17.46
CA GLY A 17 1.43 -8.43 -18.77
C GLY A 17 1.88 -7.37 -19.78
N GLY A 18 2.99 -6.67 -19.53
CA GLY A 18 3.46 -5.54 -20.34
C GLY A 18 3.11 -4.16 -19.76
N ALA A 19 2.42 -4.10 -18.62
CA ALA A 19 2.18 -2.84 -17.91
C ALA A 19 3.50 -2.12 -17.52
N PRO A 20 3.47 -0.79 -17.34
CA PRO A 20 4.56 -0.03 -16.71
C PRO A 20 4.96 -0.62 -15.35
N CYS A 21 6.20 -0.37 -14.91
CA CYS A 21 6.57 -0.77 -13.55
C CYS A 21 5.93 0.23 -12.60
N SER A 22 5.06 -0.23 -11.71
CA SER A 22 4.40 0.63 -10.72
C SER A 22 5.37 1.02 -9.60
N VAL A 23 5.29 2.25 -9.11
CA VAL A 23 6.05 2.75 -7.96
C VAL A 23 5.32 2.40 -6.67
N GLN A 24 5.94 1.57 -5.83
CA GLN A 24 5.44 1.21 -4.50
C GLN A 24 6.34 1.81 -3.42
N SER A 25 5.74 2.27 -2.31
CA SER A 25 6.45 2.65 -1.09
C SER A 25 5.87 1.94 0.14
N MET A 26 6.52 2.10 1.29
CA MET A 26 6.08 1.56 2.57
C MET A 26 6.07 2.68 3.61
N CYS A 27 4.98 2.78 4.37
CA CYS A 27 4.89 3.70 5.50
C CYS A 27 5.88 3.28 6.60
N ASN A 28 6.42 4.27 7.31
CA ASN A 28 7.26 4.07 8.48
C ASN A 28 6.64 4.60 9.78
N THR A 29 5.41 5.12 9.70
CA THR A 29 4.56 5.37 10.86
C THR A 29 4.16 4.05 11.53
N ASP A 30 3.77 4.14 12.80
CA ASP A 30 3.09 3.03 13.46
C ASP A 30 1.69 2.89 12.87
N THR A 31 1.37 1.73 12.28
CA THR A 31 0.06 1.49 11.65
C THR A 31 -1.10 1.66 12.63
N ARG A 32 -0.87 1.53 13.94
CA ARG A 32 -1.87 1.77 14.98
C ARG A 32 -2.25 3.25 15.11
N ASP A 33 -1.42 4.15 14.60
CA ASP A 33 -1.73 5.57 14.42
C ASP A 33 -2.28 5.77 12.99
N ASP A 34 -3.59 5.64 12.86
CA ASP A 34 -4.30 5.74 11.58
C ASP A 34 -4.18 7.14 10.97
N VAL A 35 -4.26 8.20 11.78
CA VAL A 35 -4.13 9.59 11.33
C VAL A 35 -2.74 9.85 10.75
N ALA A 36 -1.67 9.56 11.49
CA ALA A 36 -0.31 9.77 11.00
C ALA A 36 -0.02 8.92 9.75
N THR A 37 -0.55 7.70 9.71
CA THR A 37 -0.39 6.81 8.56
C THR A 37 -1.11 7.33 7.32
N VAL A 38 -2.34 7.83 7.45
CA VAL A 38 -3.09 8.42 6.32
C VAL A 38 -2.40 9.69 5.81
N GLU A 39 -1.89 10.55 6.70
CA GLU A 39 -1.12 11.74 6.30
C GLU A 39 0.13 11.37 5.50
N GLN A 40 0.90 10.38 5.96
CA GLN A 40 2.07 9.89 5.24
C GLN A 40 1.71 9.28 3.88
N ILE A 41 0.63 8.51 3.81
CA ILE A 41 0.13 7.95 2.54
C ILE A 41 -0.20 9.08 1.55
N GLY A 42 -0.83 10.16 2.01
CA GLY A 42 -1.13 11.34 1.21
C GLY A 42 0.14 11.95 0.60
N ALA A 43 1.16 12.17 1.43
CA ALA A 43 2.45 12.69 0.97
C ALA A 43 3.16 11.76 -0.03
N LEU A 44 3.09 10.44 0.18
CA LEU A 44 3.63 9.46 -0.76
C LEU A 44 2.88 9.48 -2.09
N ALA A 45 1.55 9.58 -2.07
CA ALA A 45 0.72 9.66 -3.27
C ALA A 45 1.03 10.96 -4.06
N GLU A 46 1.16 12.10 -3.38
CA GLU A 46 1.57 13.37 -3.99
C GLU A 46 2.96 13.30 -4.64
N ALA A 47 3.87 12.51 -4.06
CA ALA A 47 5.20 12.24 -4.63
C ALA A 47 5.19 11.24 -5.80
N GLY A 48 4.03 10.72 -6.20
CA GLY A 48 3.87 9.80 -7.32
C GLY A 48 3.91 8.31 -6.94
N CYS A 49 3.71 7.97 -5.67
CA CYS A 49 3.52 6.58 -5.25
C CYS A 49 2.17 6.05 -5.75
N GLU A 50 2.19 4.87 -6.37
CA GLU A 50 1.00 4.23 -6.96
C GLU A 50 0.41 3.14 -6.06
N LEU A 51 1.20 2.62 -5.11
CA LEU A 51 0.84 1.52 -4.21
C LEU A 51 1.52 1.76 -2.86
N VAL A 52 0.81 1.62 -1.75
CA VAL A 52 1.39 1.80 -0.41
C VAL A 52 1.27 0.54 0.43
N ARG A 53 2.29 0.29 1.25
CA ARG A 53 2.34 -0.85 2.17
C ARG A 53 2.45 -0.38 3.62
N CYS A 54 1.71 -1.02 4.52
CA CYS A 54 1.77 -0.77 5.97
C CYS A 54 2.12 -2.06 6.71
N ALA A 55 2.95 -1.96 7.76
CA ALA A 55 3.30 -3.09 8.62
C ALA A 55 2.09 -3.51 9.46
N VAL A 56 1.82 -4.81 9.55
CA VAL A 56 0.80 -5.36 10.45
C VAL A 56 1.51 -6.31 11.41
N LEU A 57 1.78 -5.81 12.62
CA LEU A 57 2.58 -6.50 13.63
C LEU A 57 1.74 -7.19 14.70
N ASP A 58 0.50 -6.75 14.87
CA ASP A 58 -0.44 -7.23 15.89
C ASP A 58 -1.89 -6.96 15.42
N MET A 59 -2.85 -7.38 16.25
CA MET A 59 -4.27 -7.19 15.98
C MET A 59 -4.68 -5.72 15.97
N ASP A 60 -4.08 -4.87 16.81
CA ASP A 60 -4.37 -3.44 16.85
C ASP A 60 -4.00 -2.77 15.51
N ALA A 61 -2.83 -3.12 14.94
CA ALA A 61 -2.42 -2.67 13.62
C ALA A 61 -3.35 -3.21 12.52
N ALA A 62 -3.86 -4.43 12.65
CA ALA A 62 -4.80 -5.02 11.70
C ALA A 62 -6.15 -4.28 11.72
N GLU A 63 -6.66 -3.95 12.90
CA GLU A 63 -7.91 -3.18 13.07
C GLU A 63 -7.79 -1.76 12.52
N ALA A 64 -6.62 -1.12 12.65
CA ALA A 64 -6.35 0.21 12.11
C ALA A 64 -6.39 0.28 10.56
N LEU A 65 -6.26 -0.85 9.85
CA LEU A 65 -6.34 -0.86 8.38
C LEU A 65 -7.70 -0.40 7.84
N GLY A 66 -8.79 -0.59 8.59
CA GLY A 66 -10.13 -0.15 8.18
C GLY A 66 -10.21 1.37 7.99
N PRO A 67 -9.97 2.15 9.06
CA PRO A 67 -9.85 3.61 8.99
C PRO A 67 -8.81 4.09 7.97
N ILE A 68 -7.61 3.50 7.97
CA ILE A 68 -6.55 3.86 7.00
C ILE A 68 -7.06 3.67 5.57
N LYS A 69 -7.73 2.55 5.28
CA LYS A 69 -8.23 2.29 3.92
C LYS A 69 -9.27 3.30 3.47
N ALA A 70 -10.11 3.80 4.39
CA ALA A 70 -11.11 4.83 4.08
C ALA A 70 -10.48 6.17 3.70
N GLY A 71 -9.32 6.52 4.29
CA GLY A 71 -8.55 7.73 3.97
C GLY A 71 -7.49 7.55 2.88
N CYS A 72 -7.21 6.32 2.44
CA CYS A 72 -6.11 6.02 1.53
C CYS A 72 -6.49 6.20 0.04
N PRO A 73 -5.87 7.16 -0.69
CA PRO A 73 -6.19 7.48 -2.08
C PRO A 73 -5.65 6.46 -3.09
N ILE A 74 -4.76 5.56 -2.67
CA ILE A 74 -4.09 4.55 -3.51
C ILE A 74 -4.36 3.13 -2.98
N PRO A 75 -4.05 2.06 -3.73
CA PRO A 75 -4.17 0.70 -3.21
C PRO A 75 -3.24 0.47 -2.00
N LEU A 76 -3.81 -0.13 -0.96
CA LEU A 76 -3.16 -0.43 0.32
C LEU A 76 -2.80 -1.92 0.38
N ILE A 77 -1.58 -2.21 0.80
CA ILE A 77 -1.03 -3.56 0.97
C ILE A 77 -0.73 -3.77 2.46
N ALA A 78 -1.25 -4.85 3.04
CA ALA A 78 -0.92 -5.28 4.39
C ALA A 78 0.36 -6.13 4.38
N ASP A 79 1.35 -5.72 5.17
CA ASP A 79 2.62 -6.45 5.36
C ASP A 79 2.57 -7.21 6.68
N ILE A 80 1.97 -8.40 6.62
CA ILE A 80 1.76 -9.26 7.77
C ILE A 80 3.06 -10.03 8.02
N HIS A 81 3.66 -9.76 9.18
CA HIS A 81 4.74 -10.59 9.70
C HIS A 81 4.10 -11.62 10.64
N PHE A 82 4.56 -12.87 10.54
CA PHE A 82 3.98 -14.00 11.24
C PHE A 82 3.93 -13.81 12.77
N ASP A 83 2.96 -14.50 13.38
CA ASP A 83 3.12 -15.14 14.69
C ASP A 83 4.18 -16.26 14.62
#